data_AF-A0A369K8F6-F1
#
_entry.id   AF-A0A369K8F6-F1
#
_cell.length_a   1.000
_cell.length_b   1.000
_cell.length_c   1.000
_cell.angle_alpha   90.00
_cell.angle_beta   90.00
_cell.angle_gamma   90.00
#
_symmetry.space_group_name_H-M   'P 1'
#
loop_
_entity.id
_entity.type
_entity.pdbx_description
1 polymer ?
#
loop_
_entity_poly.entity_id
_entity_poly.type
_entity_poly.pdbx_seq_one_letter_code
_entity_poly.pdbx_strand_id
1 'polypeptide(L)'
;MSTDVKYYCVIHFIRHPSSGLLGLPDLQQNRSSISSVAGSLRHSTSIFHCEAPALHSVIAFFFLSSSLMDGKSNQASCRPVAFMPLIRSDFWFLDGNIIIVAGQAAFKVHRGQLQRHSDILNGLFSIPQPEDQELIDGCVSVVFHDSPSDVFYFLSALYDGLYFKTPRADDFMAIAGVLRLSTKYFVEHLRQRCLKRLDLDWPSTLSGWDRREHEATDSFGRYMPRELCPHPILVIELALDLGINSILPAAFYDLARYGPSKIMTGALMPPLAIDQFIPLVPDAKQQVVTLPRTQLCQTLRGREYVQSFMANFIATSLQSRTPSPDCVYQFDPDPSRPCHESFYFIMLNVLRSVGGIACGRDADSLFTLTQAMEMLSRTDFSDGQRQCGLRMCHPCKVDFATSAMKAREEVWSSLPTWFDLKGYDTMDSSGV
;
A
#
# COMPACT_ATOMS: atom_id res chain seq x y z
N MET A 1 15.73 55.62 5.26
CA MET A 1 14.30 55.29 5.39
C MET A 1 14.20 53.78 5.38
N SER A 2 13.87 53.21 6.53
CA SER A 2 13.78 51.77 6.77
C SER A 2 12.40 51.28 6.37
N THR A 3 12.32 50.19 5.61
CA THR A 3 11.08 49.42 5.42
C THR A 3 11.40 47.95 5.58
N ASP A 4 11.32 47.49 6.82
CA ASP A 4 11.22 46.08 7.20
C ASP A 4 9.91 45.48 6.65
N VAL A 5 10.02 44.60 5.67
CA VAL A 5 8.90 43.75 5.22
C VAL A 5 9.00 42.41 5.95
N LYS A 6 8.28 42.29 7.06
CA LYS A 6 8.08 41.00 7.76
C LYS A 6 7.09 40.15 6.98
N TYR A 7 7.57 39.09 6.33
CA TYR A 7 6.71 38.03 5.80
C TYR A 7 6.28 37.12 6.97
N TYR A 8 5.02 37.21 7.37
CA TYR A 8 4.42 36.24 8.30
C TYR A 8 4.01 35.00 7.51
N CYS A 9 4.71 33.88 7.72
CA CYS A 9 4.28 32.57 7.30
C CYS A 9 3.22 32.07 8.30
N VAL A 10 1.95 31.99 7.86
CA VAL A 10 0.87 31.43 8.68
C VAL A 10 0.98 29.91 8.64
N ILE A 11 1.66 29.34 9.63
CA ILE A 11 1.59 27.90 9.94
C ILE A 11 0.30 27.68 10.74
N HIS A 12 -0.69 27.01 10.14
CA HIS A 12 -1.89 26.61 10.86
C HIS A 12 -1.56 25.47 11.85
N PHE A 13 -1.15 25.82 13.07
CA PHE A 13 -1.20 24.90 14.20
C PHE A 13 -2.66 24.81 14.68
N ILE A 14 -3.30 23.65 14.49
CA ILE A 14 -4.54 23.33 15.21
C ILE A 14 -4.16 23.05 16.67
N ARG A 15 -4.16 24.09 17.51
CA ARG A 15 -4.19 23.95 18.98
C ARG A 15 -5.63 23.78 19.42
N HIS A 16 -5.99 22.60 19.91
CA HIS A 16 -7.22 22.44 20.70
C HIS A 16 -7.02 23.07 22.09
N PRO A 17 -7.96 23.90 22.58
CA PRO A 17 -7.92 24.40 23.94
C PRO A 17 -8.44 23.32 24.90
N SER A 18 -7.68 23.16 25.97
CA SER A 18 -8.03 22.47 27.21
C SER A 18 -9.30 23.06 27.86
N SER A 19 -10.27 22.20 28.15
CA SER A 19 -11.30 22.43 29.17
C SER A 19 -11.09 21.42 30.30
N GLY A 20 -11.03 21.93 31.53
CA GLY A 20 -10.72 21.16 32.73
C GLY A 20 -11.94 20.72 33.54
N LEU A 21 -11.61 19.84 34.48
CA LEU A 21 -12.18 19.61 35.81
C LEU A 21 -13.54 18.90 35.96
N LEU A 22 -13.46 17.68 36.53
CA LEU A 22 -14.09 17.17 37.78
C LEU A 22 -13.96 15.62 37.75
N GLY A 23 -13.42 14.86 38.70
CA GLY A 23 -12.73 15.07 39.97
C GLY A 23 -12.40 13.69 40.62
N LEU A 24 -11.26 13.62 41.34
CA LEU A 24 -10.89 12.74 42.48
C LEU A 24 -10.85 11.18 42.31
N PRO A 25 -10.09 10.44 43.16
CA PRO A 25 -8.73 10.69 43.66
C PRO A 25 -7.79 9.45 43.54
N ASP A 26 -6.54 9.71 43.90
CA ASP A 26 -5.39 8.81 44.06
C ASP A 26 -5.64 7.48 44.79
N LEU A 27 -5.03 6.41 44.26
CA LEU A 27 -4.54 5.27 45.04
C LEU A 27 -3.19 4.80 44.48
N GLN A 28 -2.11 5.43 44.94
CA GLN A 28 -0.80 4.78 45.03
C GLN A 28 -0.57 4.35 46.47
N GLN A 29 -0.47 3.04 46.71
CA GLN A 29 0.52 2.41 47.60
C GLN A 29 0.19 0.91 47.74
N ASN A 30 1.03 0.05 47.16
CA ASN A 30 1.89 -0.77 48.01
C ASN A 30 3.01 -1.46 47.24
N ARG A 31 4.22 -1.30 47.76
CA ARG A 31 5.43 -2.00 47.36
C ARG A 31 5.48 -3.39 47.99
N SER A 32 6.36 -4.19 47.39
CA SER A 32 7.14 -5.31 47.93
C SER A 32 6.42 -6.61 48.26
N SER A 33 6.83 -7.67 47.56
CA SER A 33 7.63 -8.76 48.18
C SER A 33 8.27 -9.65 47.10
N ILE A 34 9.58 -9.86 47.25
CA ILE A 34 10.44 -10.78 46.48
C ILE A 34 10.54 -12.10 47.26
N SER A 35 10.48 -13.25 46.57
CA SER A 35 11.21 -14.52 46.84
C SER A 35 10.77 -15.55 45.78
N SER A 36 11.57 -15.87 44.77
CA SER A 36 12.55 -16.97 44.69
C SER A 36 12.09 -18.31 45.26
N VAL A 37 11.90 -19.33 44.42
CA VAL A 37 12.46 -20.68 44.56
C VAL A 37 12.54 -21.34 43.17
N ALA A 38 13.70 -21.95 42.89
CA ALA A 38 14.09 -22.66 41.68
C ALA A 38 13.48 -24.07 41.56
N GLY A 39 13.44 -24.63 40.34
CA GLY A 39 13.09 -26.04 40.15
C GLY A 39 13.04 -26.56 38.70
N SER A 40 14.21 -26.80 38.11
CA SER A 40 14.59 -27.95 37.25
C SER A 40 13.69 -28.48 36.11
N LEU A 41 14.25 -28.38 34.89
CA LEU A 41 14.32 -29.37 33.78
C LEU A 41 13.07 -30.14 33.34
N ARG A 42 12.74 -30.01 32.04
CA ARG A 42 12.63 -31.12 31.07
C ARG A 42 12.60 -30.62 29.62
N HIS A 43 13.29 -31.34 28.75
CA HIS A 43 13.26 -31.22 27.29
C HIS A 43 11.83 -31.23 26.74
N SER A 44 11.56 -30.41 25.72
CA SER A 44 10.78 -30.86 24.58
C SER A 44 11.01 -29.96 23.36
N THR A 45 11.28 -30.62 22.24
CA THR A 45 11.32 -30.12 20.87
C THR A 45 10.11 -29.25 20.54
N SER A 46 10.33 -27.98 20.16
CA SER A 46 9.29 -27.08 19.65
C SER A 46 9.25 -27.17 18.13
N ILE A 47 8.24 -27.90 17.64
CA ILE A 47 7.75 -27.81 16.27
C ILE A 47 6.92 -26.53 16.20
N PHE A 48 7.29 -25.59 15.34
CA PHE A 48 6.49 -24.39 15.06
C PHE A 48 5.16 -24.82 14.42
N HIS A 49 4.08 -24.81 15.21
CA HIS A 49 2.72 -24.74 14.70
C HIS A 49 2.30 -23.28 14.66
N CYS A 50 2.28 -22.72 13.46
CA CYS A 50 1.62 -21.44 13.20
C CYS A 50 0.12 -21.75 13.02
N GLU A 51 -0.64 -21.71 14.11
CA GLU A 51 -2.11 -21.81 14.05
C GLU A 51 -2.68 -20.53 13.42
N ALA A 52 -3.08 -20.63 12.15
CA ALA A 52 -3.87 -19.61 11.49
C ALA A 52 -5.36 -19.80 11.86
N PRO A 53 -6.06 -18.76 12.39
CA PRO A 53 -7.47 -18.86 12.81
C PRO A 53 -8.48 -19.04 11.66
N ALA A 54 -8.02 -19.12 10.40
CA ALA A 54 -8.87 -19.25 9.22
C ALA A 54 -9.49 -20.65 9.04
N LEU A 55 -8.86 -21.72 9.58
CA LEU A 55 -9.32 -23.10 9.35
C LEU A 55 -10.66 -23.40 10.05
N HIS A 56 -10.86 -22.85 11.24
CA HIS A 56 -12.11 -23.04 12.01
C HIS A 56 -13.28 -22.26 11.41
N SER A 57 -13.04 -21.12 10.75
CA SER A 57 -14.11 -20.28 10.20
C SER A 57 -14.72 -20.87 8.92
N VAL A 58 -13.91 -21.50 8.07
CA VAL A 58 -14.40 -22.14 6.82
C VAL A 58 -15.18 -23.42 7.14
N ILE A 59 -14.69 -24.27 8.05
CA ILE A 59 -15.37 -25.53 8.39
C ILE A 59 -16.62 -25.29 9.26
N ALA A 60 -16.59 -24.33 10.21
CA ALA A 60 -17.75 -24.04 11.05
C ALA A 60 -18.93 -23.45 10.27
N PHE A 61 -18.68 -22.73 9.16
CA PHE A 61 -19.75 -22.19 8.31
C PHE A 61 -20.49 -23.29 7.53
N PHE A 62 -19.80 -24.38 7.15
CA PHE A 62 -20.43 -25.51 6.45
C PHE A 62 -21.30 -26.40 7.36
N PHE A 63 -20.96 -26.51 8.66
CA PHE A 63 -21.71 -27.39 9.58
C PHE A 63 -22.95 -26.75 10.22
N LEU A 64 -23.03 -25.41 10.32
CA LEU A 64 -24.19 -24.77 10.96
C LEU A 64 -25.47 -24.80 10.10
N SER A 65 -25.39 -25.13 8.81
CA SER A 65 -26.57 -25.18 7.93
C SER A 65 -27.31 -26.53 7.95
N SER A 66 -26.81 -27.56 8.63
CA SER A 66 -27.43 -28.90 8.62
C SER A 66 -28.16 -29.30 9.91
N SER A 67 -28.26 -28.42 10.91
CA SER A 67 -28.91 -28.77 12.18
C SER A 67 -29.85 -27.68 12.70
N LEU A 68 -30.98 -27.48 12.00
CA LEU A 68 -32.20 -26.91 12.57
C LEU A 68 -33.40 -27.23 11.66
N MET A 69 -33.87 -28.47 11.77
CA MET A 69 -35.22 -28.86 11.38
C MET A 69 -35.91 -29.43 12.62
N ASP A 70 -36.74 -28.62 13.26
CA ASP A 70 -37.91 -29.11 13.97
C ASP A 70 -39.02 -28.05 13.89
N GLY A 71 -40.23 -28.52 13.62
CA GLY A 71 -41.26 -27.78 12.92
C GLY A 71 -42.01 -26.72 13.73
N LYS A 72 -42.55 -25.73 12.99
CA LYS A 72 -43.98 -25.41 12.95
C LYS A 72 -44.28 -24.37 11.87
N SER A 73 -45.36 -24.65 11.17
CA SER A 73 -45.99 -23.88 10.08
C SER A 73 -46.14 -22.38 10.36
N ASN A 74 -45.75 -21.56 9.40
CA ASN A 74 -46.42 -20.30 9.09
C ASN A 74 -46.20 -19.94 7.61
N GLN A 75 -47.28 -19.97 6.83
CA GLN A 75 -47.33 -19.47 5.46
C GLN A 75 -47.11 -17.96 5.48
N ALA A 76 -45.88 -17.52 5.19
CA ALA A 76 -45.60 -16.18 4.71
C ALA A 76 -45.27 -16.31 3.21
N SER A 77 -46.10 -15.70 2.36
CA SER A 77 -45.90 -15.70 0.91
C SER A 77 -44.54 -15.07 0.57
N CYS A 78 -43.57 -15.90 0.18
CA CYS A 78 -42.38 -15.43 -0.50
C CYS A 78 -42.82 -14.87 -1.86
N ARG A 79 -42.67 -13.56 -2.04
CA ARG A 79 -42.63 -12.97 -3.38
C ARG A 79 -41.49 -13.64 -4.14
N PRO A 80 -41.69 -14.15 -5.37
CA PRO A 80 -40.59 -14.70 -6.14
C PRO A 80 -39.60 -13.56 -6.40
N VAL A 81 -38.41 -13.69 -5.83
CA VAL A 81 -37.25 -12.88 -6.25
C VAL A 81 -37.10 -13.16 -7.74
N ALA A 82 -37.21 -12.12 -8.56
CA ALA A 82 -37.06 -12.25 -10.00
C ALA A 82 -35.74 -12.95 -10.30
N PHE A 83 -35.81 -14.12 -10.94
CA PHE A 83 -34.64 -14.80 -11.50
C PHE A 83 -34.01 -13.84 -12.51
N MET A 84 -32.97 -13.11 -12.11
CA MET A 84 -32.13 -12.45 -13.08
C MET A 84 -31.41 -13.55 -13.86
N PRO A 85 -31.43 -13.52 -15.21
CA PRO A 85 -30.75 -14.54 -16.00
C PRO A 85 -29.26 -14.49 -15.69
N LEU A 86 -28.68 -15.65 -15.38
CA LEU A 86 -27.24 -15.79 -15.18
C LEU A 86 -26.51 -15.37 -16.45
N ILE A 87 -25.50 -14.52 -16.30
CA ILE A 87 -24.64 -14.05 -17.37
C ILE A 87 -23.59 -15.14 -17.62
N ARG A 88 -23.60 -15.70 -18.84
CA ARG A 88 -22.56 -16.64 -19.26
C ARG A 88 -21.29 -15.88 -19.59
N SER A 89 -20.19 -16.27 -18.97
CA SER A 89 -18.86 -15.73 -19.27
C SER A 89 -18.24 -16.39 -20.51
N ASP A 90 -17.09 -15.85 -20.95
CA ASP A 90 -16.26 -16.46 -21.99
C ASP A 90 -15.67 -17.82 -21.57
N PHE A 91 -15.59 -18.12 -20.27
CA PHE A 91 -15.27 -19.46 -19.78
C PHE A 91 -16.50 -20.36 -19.87
N TRP A 92 -16.80 -20.80 -21.09
CA TRP A 92 -17.89 -21.72 -21.38
C TRP A 92 -17.43 -22.87 -22.28
N PHE A 93 -16.73 -23.84 -21.69
CA PHE A 93 -16.19 -24.98 -22.43
C PHE A 93 -17.28 -25.98 -22.80
N LEU A 94 -17.26 -26.45 -24.05
CA LEU A 94 -18.24 -27.41 -24.56
C LEU A 94 -18.21 -28.73 -23.78
N ASP A 95 -16.99 -29.19 -23.44
CA ASP A 95 -16.67 -30.38 -22.65
C ASP A 95 -16.53 -30.11 -21.15
N GLY A 96 -16.84 -28.89 -20.70
CA GLY A 96 -16.89 -28.56 -19.27
C GLY A 96 -17.91 -29.42 -18.54
N ASN A 97 -17.53 -29.91 -17.36
CA ASN A 97 -18.30 -30.89 -16.58
C ASN A 97 -18.77 -30.37 -15.22
N ILE A 98 -18.58 -29.07 -14.96
CA ILE A 98 -19.10 -28.38 -13.78
C ILE A 98 -19.39 -26.92 -14.14
N ILE A 99 -20.41 -26.35 -13.50
CA ILE A 99 -20.71 -24.92 -13.61
C ILE A 99 -20.42 -24.25 -12.29
N ILE A 100 -19.58 -23.22 -12.31
CA ILE A 100 -19.40 -22.32 -11.17
C ILE A 100 -20.36 -21.17 -11.33
N VAL A 101 -21.13 -20.86 -10.29
CA VAL A 101 -21.99 -19.69 -10.22
C VAL A 101 -21.40 -18.74 -9.19
N ALA A 102 -21.04 -17.52 -9.60
CA ALA A 102 -20.54 -16.48 -8.70
C ALA A 102 -21.36 -15.21 -8.93
N GLY A 103 -22.14 -14.80 -7.91
CA GLY A 103 -23.11 -13.71 -8.04
C GLY A 103 -24.05 -13.93 -9.23
N GLN A 104 -24.02 -13.02 -10.20
CA GLN A 104 -24.81 -13.08 -11.43
C GLN A 104 -24.11 -13.75 -12.62
N ALA A 105 -22.88 -14.24 -12.46
CA ALA A 105 -22.10 -14.85 -13.53
C ALA A 105 -22.02 -16.37 -13.39
N ALA A 106 -21.97 -17.05 -14.53
CA ALA A 106 -21.78 -18.49 -14.62
C ALA A 106 -20.60 -18.84 -15.53
N PHE A 107 -19.85 -19.86 -15.13
CA PHE A 107 -18.63 -20.33 -15.78
C PHE A 107 -18.73 -21.85 -15.95
N LYS A 108 -18.74 -22.36 -17.19
CA LYS A 108 -18.75 -23.80 -17.47
C LYS A 108 -17.31 -24.25 -17.71
N VAL A 109 -16.78 -25.03 -16.77
CA VAL A 109 -15.34 -25.35 -16.65
C VAL A 109 -15.10 -26.83 -16.36
N HIS A 110 -13.82 -27.21 -16.28
CA HIS A 110 -13.38 -28.56 -15.95
C HIS A 110 -13.08 -28.70 -14.47
N ARG A 111 -13.81 -29.59 -13.79
CA ARG A 111 -13.59 -29.95 -12.38
C ARG A 111 -12.13 -30.35 -12.14
N GLY A 112 -11.59 -31.25 -12.97
CA GLY A 112 -10.23 -31.76 -12.81
C GLY A 112 -9.16 -30.67 -12.86
N GLN A 113 -9.36 -29.62 -13.66
CA GLN A 113 -8.41 -28.51 -13.75
C GLN A 113 -8.34 -27.73 -12.43
N LEU A 114 -9.48 -27.48 -11.80
CA LEU A 114 -9.54 -26.79 -10.51
C LEU A 114 -8.98 -27.66 -9.38
N GLN A 115 -9.35 -28.95 -9.35
CA GLN A 115 -8.88 -29.91 -8.34
C GLN A 115 -7.35 -30.09 -8.39
N ARG A 116 -6.76 -30.10 -9.58
CA ARG A 116 -5.32 -30.22 -9.76
C ARG A 116 -4.54 -29.09 -9.10
N HIS A 117 -5.11 -27.88 -9.06
CA HIS A 117 -4.42 -26.68 -8.58
C HIS A 117 -4.78 -26.31 -7.14
N SER A 118 -5.82 -26.92 -6.55
CA SER A 118 -6.32 -26.59 -5.21
C SER A 118 -6.89 -27.81 -4.49
N ASP A 119 -6.28 -28.17 -3.37
CA ASP A 119 -6.81 -29.22 -2.47
C ASP A 119 -8.14 -28.80 -1.83
N ILE A 120 -8.34 -27.50 -1.60
CA ILE A 120 -9.60 -26.95 -1.08
C ILE A 120 -10.74 -27.17 -2.08
N LEU A 121 -10.50 -26.86 -3.36
CA LEU A 121 -11.49 -27.11 -4.41
C LEU A 121 -11.69 -28.62 -4.64
N ASN A 122 -10.63 -29.43 -4.48
CA ASN A 122 -10.75 -30.88 -4.49
C ASN A 122 -11.69 -31.40 -3.40
N GLY A 123 -11.51 -30.94 -2.17
CA GLY A 123 -12.42 -31.23 -1.06
C GLY A 123 -13.85 -30.76 -1.35
N LEU A 124 -14.01 -29.51 -1.79
CA LEU A 124 -15.30 -28.89 -2.08
C LEU A 124 -16.13 -29.70 -3.08
N PHE A 125 -15.51 -30.16 -4.18
CA PHE A 125 -16.22 -30.92 -5.20
C PHE A 125 -16.45 -32.39 -4.82
N SER A 126 -15.75 -32.90 -3.80
CA SER A 126 -15.92 -34.26 -3.32
C SER A 126 -17.14 -34.43 -2.40
N ILE A 127 -17.73 -33.31 -1.95
CA ILE A 127 -18.96 -33.32 -1.13
C ILE A 127 -20.13 -33.77 -2.02
N PRO A 128 -20.89 -34.82 -1.64
CA PRO A 128 -22.08 -35.24 -2.37
C PRO A 128 -23.09 -34.10 -2.46
N GLN A 129 -23.56 -33.82 -3.69
CA GLN A 129 -24.63 -32.84 -3.91
C GLN A 129 -26.00 -33.52 -3.78
N PRO A 130 -27.06 -32.79 -3.39
CA PRO A 130 -28.42 -33.34 -3.33
C PRO A 130 -28.87 -33.89 -4.68
N GLU A 131 -29.60 -35.01 -4.68
CA GLU A 131 -30.07 -35.67 -5.92
C GLU A 131 -31.04 -34.78 -6.73
N ASP A 132 -31.75 -33.87 -6.07
CA ASP A 132 -32.75 -32.97 -6.67
C ASP A 132 -32.15 -31.64 -7.19
N GLN A 133 -30.83 -31.53 -7.33
CA GLN A 133 -30.21 -30.28 -7.76
C GLN A 133 -30.49 -29.98 -9.24
N GLU A 134 -31.00 -28.78 -9.52
CA GLU A 134 -31.24 -28.31 -10.88
C GLU A 134 -29.92 -28.25 -11.68
N LEU A 135 -29.89 -28.94 -12.82
CA LEU A 135 -28.73 -28.96 -13.71
C LEU A 135 -28.79 -27.76 -14.65
N ILE A 136 -27.69 -27.02 -14.75
CA ILE A 136 -27.54 -25.96 -15.74
C ILE A 136 -26.75 -26.57 -16.91
N ASP A 137 -27.32 -26.53 -18.12
CA ASP A 137 -26.66 -27.09 -19.33
C ASP A 137 -26.17 -28.55 -19.13
N GLY A 138 -26.96 -29.35 -18.42
CA GLY A 138 -26.65 -30.75 -18.10
C GLY A 138 -25.53 -30.96 -17.07
N CYS A 139 -25.04 -29.89 -16.43
CA CYS A 139 -23.94 -29.92 -15.47
C CYS A 139 -24.40 -29.54 -14.07
N VAL A 140 -23.75 -30.13 -13.07
CA VAL A 140 -23.92 -29.74 -11.67
C VAL A 140 -23.36 -28.33 -11.46
N SER A 141 -24.13 -27.48 -10.80
CA SER A 141 -23.71 -26.12 -10.44
C SER A 141 -23.15 -26.06 -9.01
N VAL A 142 -22.06 -25.34 -8.81
CA VAL A 142 -21.51 -25.03 -7.48
C VAL A 142 -21.45 -23.51 -7.32
N VAL A 143 -21.99 -23.02 -6.20
CA VAL A 143 -22.01 -21.59 -5.91
C VAL A 143 -20.71 -21.17 -5.23
N PHE A 144 -20.04 -20.18 -5.80
CA PHE A 144 -18.93 -19.47 -5.19
C PHE A 144 -19.46 -18.16 -4.61
N HIS A 145 -19.15 -17.89 -3.35
CA HIS A 145 -19.53 -16.65 -2.65
C HIS A 145 -18.52 -15.53 -2.89
N ASP A 146 -17.89 -15.53 -4.05
CA ASP A 146 -16.80 -14.62 -4.43
C ASP A 146 -17.26 -13.63 -5.48
N SER A 147 -16.49 -12.55 -5.66
CA SER A 147 -16.72 -11.58 -6.73
C SER A 147 -16.70 -12.28 -8.10
N PRO A 148 -17.71 -12.06 -8.97
CA PRO A 148 -17.72 -12.62 -10.32
C PRO A 148 -16.45 -12.30 -11.11
N SER A 149 -15.93 -11.07 -10.97
CA SER A 149 -14.71 -10.62 -11.63
C SER A 149 -13.46 -11.31 -11.09
N ASP A 150 -13.38 -11.54 -9.78
CA ASP A 150 -12.25 -12.24 -9.18
C ASP A 150 -12.23 -13.70 -9.64
N VAL A 151 -13.39 -14.35 -9.73
CA VAL A 151 -13.53 -15.71 -10.29
C VAL A 151 -13.10 -15.75 -11.75
N PHE A 152 -13.52 -14.77 -12.56
CA PHE A 152 -13.08 -14.67 -13.95
C PHE A 152 -11.55 -14.60 -14.05
N TYR A 153 -10.91 -13.66 -13.34
CA TYR A 153 -9.45 -13.50 -13.38
C TYR A 153 -8.70 -14.74 -12.86
N PHE A 154 -9.23 -15.38 -11.81
CA PHE A 154 -8.66 -16.62 -11.28
C PHE A 154 -8.75 -17.77 -12.28
N LEU A 155 -9.88 -17.93 -12.97
CA LEU A 155 -10.03 -18.91 -14.04
C LEU A 155 -9.09 -18.59 -15.22
N SER A 156 -9.00 -17.34 -15.67
CA SER A 156 -8.02 -16.93 -16.69
C SER A 156 -6.60 -17.31 -16.28
N ALA A 157 -6.22 -17.07 -15.03
CA ALA A 157 -4.88 -17.43 -14.54
C ALA A 157 -4.63 -18.95 -14.53
N LEU A 158 -5.66 -19.77 -14.28
CA LEU A 158 -5.55 -21.23 -14.25
C LEU A 158 -5.56 -21.90 -15.63
N TYR A 159 -6.26 -21.31 -16.60
CA TYR A 159 -6.38 -21.84 -17.96
C TYR A 159 -5.35 -21.23 -18.91
N ASP A 160 -5.26 -19.89 -18.92
CA ASP A 160 -4.47 -19.13 -19.88
C ASP A 160 -3.13 -18.68 -19.30
N GLY A 161 -2.94 -18.80 -17.99
CA GLY A 161 -1.77 -18.33 -17.27
C GLY A 161 -1.82 -16.83 -16.93
N LEU A 162 -0.98 -16.42 -15.99
CA LEU A 162 -0.93 -15.03 -15.52
C LEU A 162 0.27 -14.29 -16.11
N TYR A 163 0.20 -13.82 -17.36
CA TYR A 163 1.34 -13.22 -18.07
C TYR A 163 1.29 -11.69 -18.09
N PHE A 164 2.34 -11.04 -17.57
CA PHE A 164 2.51 -9.58 -17.62
C PHE A 164 3.67 -9.23 -18.54
N LYS A 165 3.38 -8.97 -19.82
CA LYS A 165 4.44 -8.71 -20.83
C LYS A 165 5.06 -7.34 -20.64
N THR A 166 4.23 -6.33 -20.36
CA THR A 166 4.62 -4.99 -19.95
C THR A 166 3.67 -4.61 -18.83
N PRO A 167 4.13 -4.60 -17.58
CA PRO A 167 3.22 -4.40 -16.48
C PRO A 167 2.64 -2.99 -16.44
N ARG A 168 1.33 -2.89 -16.16
CA ARG A 168 0.59 -1.63 -16.12
C ARG A 168 -0.31 -1.55 -14.91
N ALA A 169 -0.75 -0.33 -14.58
CA ALA A 169 -1.71 -0.10 -13.50
C ALA A 169 -3.03 -0.87 -13.71
N ASP A 170 -3.45 -1.05 -14.97
CA ASP A 170 -4.68 -1.76 -15.35
C ASP A 170 -4.64 -3.27 -15.01
N ASP A 171 -3.45 -3.85 -14.88
CA ASP A 171 -3.29 -5.26 -14.50
C ASP A 171 -3.68 -5.51 -13.04
N PHE A 172 -3.79 -4.46 -12.22
CA PHE A 172 -4.00 -4.58 -10.78
C PHE A 172 -5.28 -5.31 -10.41
N MET A 173 -6.40 -5.09 -11.13
CA MET A 173 -7.65 -5.77 -10.80
C MET A 173 -7.55 -7.29 -10.98
N ALA A 174 -6.84 -7.73 -12.02
CA ALA A 174 -6.53 -9.13 -12.24
C ALA A 174 -5.60 -9.67 -11.14
N ILE A 175 -4.52 -8.95 -10.82
CA ILE A 175 -3.59 -9.33 -9.76
C ILE A 175 -4.31 -9.47 -8.41
N ALA A 176 -5.14 -8.49 -8.05
CA ALA A 176 -5.90 -8.47 -6.80
C ALA A 176 -6.89 -9.63 -6.73
N GLY A 177 -7.71 -9.84 -7.78
CA GLY A 177 -8.68 -10.93 -7.80
C GLY A 177 -8.03 -12.32 -7.75
N VAL A 178 -6.96 -12.52 -8.53
CA VAL A 178 -6.17 -13.76 -8.48
C VAL A 178 -5.54 -13.94 -7.11
N LEU A 179 -5.01 -12.88 -6.50
CA LEU A 179 -4.36 -12.98 -5.18
C LEU A 179 -5.36 -13.34 -4.07
N ARG A 180 -6.56 -12.73 -4.07
CA ARG A 180 -7.63 -13.09 -3.11
C ARG A 180 -8.01 -14.58 -3.24
N LEU A 181 -8.31 -15.03 -4.46
CA LEU A 181 -8.78 -16.40 -4.66
C LEU A 181 -7.69 -17.45 -4.54
N SER A 182 -6.46 -17.15 -5.00
CA SER A 182 -5.32 -18.05 -4.77
C SER A 182 -4.97 -18.17 -3.29
N THR A 183 -5.15 -17.13 -2.49
CA THR A 183 -5.01 -17.20 -1.03
C THR A 183 -6.14 -18.02 -0.40
N LYS A 184 -7.40 -17.77 -0.79
CA LYS A 184 -8.57 -18.50 -0.27
C LYS A 184 -8.56 -19.99 -0.61
N TYR A 185 -8.18 -20.34 -1.84
CA TYR A 185 -8.18 -21.70 -2.37
C TYR A 185 -6.80 -22.35 -2.37
N PHE A 186 -5.80 -21.75 -1.71
CA PHE A 186 -4.48 -22.34 -1.50
C PHE A 186 -3.75 -22.70 -2.81
N VAL A 187 -3.88 -21.85 -3.84
CA VAL A 187 -3.18 -21.98 -5.12
C VAL A 187 -1.84 -21.23 -5.04
N GLU A 188 -0.87 -21.83 -4.37
CA GLU A 188 0.35 -21.15 -3.93
C GLU A 188 1.19 -20.54 -5.07
N HIS A 189 1.31 -21.23 -6.21
CA HIS A 189 2.10 -20.71 -7.33
C HIS A 189 1.54 -19.40 -7.92
N LEU A 190 0.21 -19.25 -7.98
CA LEU A 190 -0.43 -18.01 -8.41
C LEU A 190 -0.28 -16.93 -7.33
N ARG A 191 -0.47 -17.30 -6.06
CA ARG A 191 -0.29 -16.39 -4.93
C ARG A 191 1.11 -15.77 -4.94
N GLN A 192 2.16 -16.58 -5.01
CA GLN A 192 3.55 -16.12 -5.03
C GLN A 192 3.84 -15.22 -6.23
N ARG A 193 3.25 -15.53 -7.39
CA ARG A 193 3.41 -14.71 -8.60
C ARG A 193 2.79 -13.33 -8.43
N CYS A 194 1.59 -13.24 -7.86
CA CYS A 194 0.95 -11.97 -7.54
C CYS A 194 1.74 -11.18 -6.49
N LEU A 195 2.22 -11.82 -5.42
CA LEU A 195 3.02 -11.17 -4.37
C LEU A 195 4.33 -10.59 -4.94
N LYS A 196 5.09 -11.38 -5.72
CA LYS A 196 6.30 -10.88 -6.40
C LYS A 196 6.01 -9.69 -7.30
N ARG A 197 4.85 -9.67 -7.95
CA ARG A 197 4.44 -8.53 -8.78
C ARG A 197 4.14 -7.29 -7.93
N LEU A 198 3.40 -7.44 -6.83
CA LEU A 198 3.12 -6.35 -5.89
C LEU A 198 4.40 -5.80 -5.26
N ASP A 199 5.38 -6.63 -4.90
CA ASP A 199 6.66 -6.19 -4.33
C ASP A 199 7.49 -5.33 -5.30
N LEU A 200 7.30 -5.48 -6.62
CA LEU A 200 7.93 -4.59 -7.60
C LEU A 200 7.27 -3.21 -7.63
N ASP A 201 5.94 -3.17 -7.51
CA ASP A 201 5.14 -1.93 -7.56
C ASP A 201 5.11 -1.20 -6.21
N TRP A 202 5.29 -1.93 -5.10
CA TRP A 202 5.22 -1.45 -3.73
C TRP A 202 6.34 -2.07 -2.88
N PRO A 203 7.59 -1.71 -3.17
CA PRO A 203 8.76 -2.35 -2.60
C PRO A 203 8.93 -2.06 -1.10
N SER A 204 9.48 -3.02 -0.37
CA SER A 204 9.83 -2.87 1.05
C SER A 204 11.19 -2.20 1.29
N THR A 205 11.99 -2.00 0.24
CA THR A 205 13.35 -1.43 0.32
C THR A 205 13.44 -0.09 -0.40
N LEU A 206 14.31 0.80 0.11
CA LEU A 206 14.55 2.12 -0.50
C LEU A 206 15.10 2.00 -1.92
N SER A 207 15.98 1.03 -2.18
CA SER A 207 16.51 0.77 -3.53
C SER A 207 15.42 0.29 -4.49
N GLY A 208 14.49 -0.54 -4.01
CA GLY A 208 13.31 -0.93 -4.78
C GLY A 208 12.43 0.26 -5.11
N TRP A 209 12.22 1.16 -4.15
CA TRP A 209 11.47 2.39 -4.34
C TRP A 209 12.12 3.30 -5.38
N ASP A 210 13.43 3.47 -5.31
CA ASP A 210 14.19 4.28 -6.27
C ASP A 210 14.08 3.72 -7.70
N ARG A 211 14.17 2.39 -7.85
CA ARG A 211 13.96 1.73 -9.13
C ARG A 211 12.55 1.97 -9.67
N ARG A 212 11.53 1.84 -8.83
CA ARG A 212 10.13 2.11 -9.19
C ARG A 212 9.93 3.56 -9.64
N GLU A 213 10.47 4.53 -8.90
CA GLU A 213 10.35 5.95 -9.24
C GLU A 213 11.05 6.29 -10.56
N HIS A 214 12.18 5.63 -10.85
CA HIS A 214 12.88 5.73 -12.12
C HIS A 214 12.03 5.16 -13.27
N GLU A 215 11.48 3.97 -13.11
CA GLU A 215 10.58 3.34 -14.11
C GLU A 215 9.33 4.20 -14.37
N ALA A 216 8.81 4.88 -13.35
CA ALA A 216 7.66 5.78 -13.44
C ALA A 216 7.97 7.16 -14.03
N THR A 217 9.20 7.43 -14.45
CA THR A 217 9.60 8.71 -15.04
C THR A 217 9.99 8.51 -16.50
N ASP A 218 9.33 9.21 -17.43
CA ASP A 218 9.61 9.05 -18.85
C ASP A 218 10.96 9.69 -19.28
N SER A 219 11.36 9.48 -20.54
CA SER A 219 12.60 10.04 -21.10
C SER A 219 12.66 11.58 -21.10
N PHE A 220 11.52 12.26 -20.92
CA PHE A 220 11.41 13.71 -20.82
C PHE A 220 11.38 14.20 -19.35
N GLY A 221 11.54 13.29 -18.38
CA GLY A 221 11.51 13.61 -16.96
C GLY A 221 10.10 13.78 -16.38
N ARG A 222 9.04 13.38 -17.10
CA ARG A 222 7.67 13.47 -16.62
C ARG A 222 7.36 12.26 -15.73
N TYR A 223 6.96 12.56 -14.50
CA TYR A 223 6.59 11.54 -13.52
C TYR A 223 5.13 11.08 -13.73
N MET A 224 4.95 9.80 -14.08
CA MET A 224 3.67 9.19 -14.47
C MET A 224 3.43 7.84 -13.77
N PRO A 225 3.41 7.79 -12.43
CA PRO A 225 3.35 6.52 -11.68
C PRO A 225 2.07 5.75 -11.91
N ARG A 226 0.98 6.40 -12.34
CA ARG A 226 -0.34 5.78 -12.54
C ARG A 226 -0.49 5.08 -13.88
N GLU A 227 0.49 5.14 -14.77
CA GLU A 227 0.53 4.25 -15.95
C GLU A 227 1.07 2.85 -15.59
N LEU A 228 1.96 2.78 -14.60
CA LEU A 228 2.64 1.55 -14.20
C LEU A 228 2.07 0.92 -12.93
N CYS A 229 1.76 1.75 -11.93
CA CYS A 229 1.31 1.32 -10.61
C CYS A 229 -0.12 1.80 -10.35
N PRO A 230 -1.00 0.97 -9.77
CA PRO A 230 -2.36 1.35 -9.40
C PRO A 230 -2.38 2.47 -8.34
N HIS A 231 -3.55 3.06 -8.12
CA HIS A 231 -3.71 4.05 -7.05
C HIS A 231 -3.46 3.42 -5.66
N PRO A 232 -2.67 4.06 -4.76
CA PRO A 232 -2.28 3.47 -3.49
C PRO A 232 -3.45 3.05 -2.58
N ILE A 233 -4.59 3.75 -2.62
CA ILE A 233 -5.79 3.37 -1.85
C ILE A 233 -6.21 1.92 -2.12
N LEU A 234 -6.26 1.51 -3.39
CA LEU A 234 -6.67 0.16 -3.79
C LEU A 234 -5.71 -0.90 -3.24
N VAL A 235 -4.43 -0.54 -3.16
CA VAL A 235 -3.36 -1.41 -2.68
C VAL A 235 -3.38 -1.53 -1.17
N ILE A 236 -3.61 -0.42 -0.47
CA ILE A 236 -3.76 -0.40 1.00
C ILE A 236 -4.94 -1.29 1.41
N GLU A 237 -6.09 -1.17 0.74
CA GLU A 237 -7.25 -2.03 1.01
C GLU A 237 -6.93 -3.52 0.80
N LEU A 238 -6.37 -3.86 -0.37
CA LEU A 238 -5.99 -5.25 -0.66
C LEU A 238 -4.98 -5.80 0.36
N ALA A 239 -3.97 -5.01 0.72
CA ALA A 239 -2.93 -5.40 1.65
C ALA A 239 -3.50 -5.62 3.06
N LEU A 240 -4.42 -4.77 3.51
CA LEU A 240 -5.08 -4.93 4.81
C LEU A 240 -6.01 -6.14 4.81
N ASP A 241 -6.81 -6.33 3.76
CA ASP A 241 -7.74 -7.46 3.63
C ASP A 241 -7.03 -8.81 3.65
N LEU A 242 -5.83 -8.88 3.06
CA LEU A 242 -5.03 -10.10 2.96
C LEU A 242 -3.89 -10.21 3.97
N GLY A 243 -3.71 -9.22 4.84
CA GLY A 243 -2.64 -9.18 5.85
C GLY A 243 -1.22 -9.09 5.26
N ILE A 244 -1.04 -8.42 4.12
CA ILE A 244 0.24 -8.25 3.42
C ILE A 244 0.95 -7.00 3.95
N ASN A 245 1.60 -7.13 5.11
CA ASN A 245 2.20 -5.99 5.79
C ASN A 245 3.46 -5.42 5.11
N SER A 246 4.16 -6.23 4.30
CA SER A 246 5.45 -5.87 3.69
C SER A 246 5.36 -4.64 2.77
N ILE A 247 4.22 -4.45 2.09
CA ILE A 247 4.01 -3.40 1.09
C ILE A 247 3.34 -2.14 1.66
N LEU A 248 2.79 -2.22 2.88
CA LEU A 248 2.03 -1.12 3.49
C LEU A 248 2.86 0.18 3.67
N PRO A 249 4.13 0.16 4.13
CA PRO A 249 4.88 1.41 4.30
C PRO A 249 5.02 2.19 3.00
N ALA A 250 5.35 1.50 1.89
CA ALA A 250 5.45 2.11 0.57
C ALA A 250 4.09 2.62 0.07
N ALA A 251 3.02 1.85 0.27
CA ALA A 251 1.67 2.22 -0.14
C ALA A 251 1.14 3.47 0.57
N PHE A 252 1.33 3.53 1.90
CA PHE A 252 0.97 4.71 2.69
C PHE A 252 1.86 5.91 2.39
N TYR A 253 3.17 5.72 2.20
CA TYR A 253 4.07 6.80 1.81
C TYR A 253 3.65 7.40 0.46
N ASP A 254 3.36 6.58 -0.55
CA ASP A 254 2.90 7.09 -1.85
C ASP A 254 1.58 7.86 -1.75
N LEU A 255 0.62 7.38 -0.94
CA LEU A 255 -0.62 8.13 -0.72
C LEU A 255 -0.38 9.44 0.02
N ALA A 256 0.54 9.47 0.99
CA ALA A 256 0.90 10.69 1.72
C ALA A 256 1.47 11.79 0.80
N ARG A 257 1.93 11.42 -0.41
CA ARG A 257 2.41 12.37 -1.42
C ARG A 257 1.31 13.20 -2.09
N TYR A 258 0.06 12.85 -1.84
CA TYR A 258 -1.10 13.58 -2.31
C TYR A 258 -1.46 14.69 -1.30
N GLY A 259 -2.06 15.77 -1.81
CA GLY A 259 -2.66 16.79 -0.94
C GLY A 259 -3.81 16.20 -0.11
N PRO A 260 -4.06 16.69 1.13
CA PRO A 260 -5.07 16.11 2.03
C PRO A 260 -6.47 15.98 1.41
N SER A 261 -6.88 16.96 0.58
CA SER A 261 -8.16 16.91 -0.13
C SER A 261 -8.25 15.74 -1.10
N LYS A 262 -7.17 15.44 -1.87
CA LYS A 262 -7.15 14.31 -2.80
C LYS A 262 -7.17 12.97 -2.06
N ILE A 263 -6.45 12.87 -0.93
CA ILE A 263 -6.49 11.69 -0.06
C ILE A 263 -7.94 11.44 0.42
N MET A 264 -8.64 12.50 0.83
CA MET A 264 -10.02 12.43 1.30
C MET A 264 -11.04 12.11 0.20
N THR A 265 -10.86 12.66 -1.01
CA THR A 265 -11.77 12.40 -2.15
C THR A 265 -11.75 10.94 -2.59
N GLY A 266 -10.62 10.25 -2.45
CA GLY A 266 -10.49 8.86 -2.84
C GLY A 266 -10.05 8.65 -4.29
N ALA A 267 -10.20 7.43 -4.77
CA ALA A 267 -9.77 6.99 -6.09
C ALA A 267 -10.93 6.42 -6.89
N LEU A 268 -10.92 6.61 -8.20
CA LEU A 268 -11.86 5.94 -9.09
C LEU A 268 -11.52 4.44 -9.14
N MET A 269 -12.53 3.60 -9.02
CA MET A 269 -12.40 2.18 -9.31
C MET A 269 -12.10 1.97 -10.80
N PRO A 270 -11.05 1.19 -11.13
CA PRO A 270 -10.87 0.71 -12.50
C PRO A 270 -12.05 -0.20 -12.90
N PRO A 271 -12.39 -0.27 -14.20
CA PRO A 271 -13.41 -1.19 -14.70
C PRO A 271 -13.08 -2.64 -14.33
N LEU A 272 -14.10 -3.40 -13.93
CA LEU A 272 -13.99 -4.82 -13.62
C LEU A 272 -14.24 -5.70 -14.86
N ALA A 273 -13.72 -6.93 -14.86
CA ALA A 273 -13.96 -7.88 -15.96
C ALA A 273 -15.46 -8.09 -16.23
N ILE A 274 -16.29 -8.24 -15.20
CA ILE A 274 -17.72 -8.52 -15.40
C ILE A 274 -18.49 -7.32 -15.98
N ASP A 275 -17.97 -6.10 -15.83
CA ASP A 275 -18.62 -4.88 -16.35
C ASP A 275 -18.74 -4.90 -17.87
N GLN A 276 -17.88 -5.66 -18.56
CA GLN A 276 -17.94 -5.83 -20.01
C GLN A 276 -19.13 -6.69 -20.47
N PHE A 277 -19.62 -7.57 -19.59
CA PHE A 277 -20.71 -8.50 -19.89
C PHE A 277 -22.08 -8.01 -19.41
N ILE A 278 -22.12 -6.91 -18.66
CA ILE A 278 -23.35 -6.26 -18.21
C ILE A 278 -23.70 -5.17 -19.24
N PRO A 279 -24.96 -5.09 -19.74
CA PRO A 279 -25.36 -4.00 -20.62
C PRO A 279 -25.07 -2.64 -19.97
N LEU A 280 -24.36 -1.77 -20.70
CA LEU A 280 -24.04 -0.41 -20.29
C LEU A 280 -25.32 0.30 -19.81
N VAL A 281 -25.43 0.53 -18.51
CA VAL A 281 -26.44 1.44 -17.97
C VAL A 281 -25.91 2.86 -18.24
N PRO A 282 -26.59 3.71 -19.03
CA PRO A 282 -26.08 5.01 -19.48
C PRO A 282 -25.72 6.02 -18.37
N ASP A 283 -26.01 5.69 -17.10
CA ASP A 283 -25.88 6.57 -15.94
C ASP A 283 -25.16 5.89 -14.75
N ALA A 284 -24.38 4.84 -15.02
CA ALA A 284 -23.58 4.18 -13.99
C ALA A 284 -22.48 5.14 -13.50
N LYS A 285 -22.69 5.73 -12.31
CA LYS A 285 -21.69 6.56 -11.65
C LYS A 285 -20.44 5.72 -11.39
N GLN A 286 -19.29 6.18 -11.87
CA GLN A 286 -17.99 5.59 -11.53
C GLN A 286 -17.87 5.48 -10.01
N GLN A 287 -17.61 4.27 -9.54
CA GLN A 287 -17.48 4.00 -8.13
C GLN A 287 -16.18 4.63 -7.61
N VAL A 288 -16.27 5.33 -6.49
CA VAL A 288 -15.12 5.93 -5.82
C VAL A 288 -14.80 5.10 -4.58
N VAL A 289 -13.54 4.71 -4.43
CA VAL A 289 -13.00 4.07 -3.23
C VAL A 289 -12.40 5.11 -2.33
N THR A 290 -12.73 5.05 -1.05
CA THR A 290 -12.18 5.91 -0.02
C THR A 290 -11.63 5.07 1.12
N LEU A 291 -10.58 5.57 1.77
CA LEU A 291 -10.06 4.90 2.95
C LEU A 291 -11.05 5.00 4.12
N PRO A 292 -11.21 3.95 4.94
CA PRO A 292 -11.90 4.07 6.21
C PRO A 292 -11.20 5.09 7.11
N ARG A 293 -11.96 5.65 8.05
CA ARG A 293 -11.51 6.77 8.92
C ARG A 293 -10.17 6.48 9.60
N THR A 294 -9.93 5.26 10.05
CA THR A 294 -8.70 4.86 10.73
C THR A 294 -7.49 5.01 9.81
N GLN A 295 -7.54 4.41 8.62
CA GLN A 295 -6.48 4.46 7.61
C GLN A 295 -6.28 5.87 7.05
N LEU A 296 -7.36 6.64 6.90
CA LEU A 296 -7.28 8.04 6.53
C LEU A 296 -6.50 8.85 7.59
N CYS A 297 -6.84 8.70 8.87
CA CYS A 297 -6.12 9.37 9.97
C CYS A 297 -4.66 8.91 10.05
N GLN A 298 -4.38 7.62 9.86
CA GLN A 298 -3.01 7.08 9.80
C GLN A 298 -2.22 7.73 8.67
N THR A 299 -2.80 7.82 7.46
CA THR A 299 -2.17 8.45 6.29
C THR A 299 -1.84 9.92 6.56
N LEU A 300 -2.81 10.69 7.08
CA LEU A 300 -2.61 12.12 7.34
C LEU A 300 -1.60 12.38 8.46
N ARG A 301 -1.57 11.53 9.49
CA ARG A 301 -0.56 11.61 10.56
C ARG A 301 0.83 11.26 10.04
N GLY A 302 0.96 10.19 9.25
CA GLY A 302 2.24 9.82 8.64
C GLY A 302 2.74 10.92 7.70
N ARG A 303 1.84 11.53 6.92
CA ARG A 303 2.15 12.72 6.10
C ARG A 303 2.71 13.88 6.94
N GLU A 304 2.12 14.17 8.10
CA GLU A 304 2.62 15.19 9.01
C GLU A 304 4.03 14.86 9.53
N TYR A 305 4.30 13.60 9.88
CA TYR A 305 5.65 13.16 10.28
C TYR A 305 6.67 13.33 9.16
N VAL A 306 6.31 12.96 7.93
CA VAL A 306 7.17 13.11 6.75
C VAL A 306 7.51 14.60 6.52
N GLN A 307 6.54 15.50 6.61
CA GLN A 307 6.79 16.94 6.48
C GLN A 307 7.61 17.50 7.65
N SER A 308 7.30 17.07 8.88
CA SER A 308 8.03 17.44 10.09
C SER A 308 9.49 17.02 10.03
N PHE A 309 9.78 15.82 9.48
CA PHE A 309 11.14 15.34 9.25
C PHE A 309 11.91 16.30 8.35
N MET A 310 11.33 16.72 7.22
CA MET A 310 12.00 17.66 6.32
C MET A 310 12.21 19.04 6.93
N ALA A 311 11.25 19.54 7.71
CA ALA A 311 11.41 20.79 8.46
C ALA A 311 12.59 20.69 9.45
N ASN A 312 12.70 19.56 10.16
CA ASN A 312 13.81 19.29 11.07
C ASN A 312 15.14 19.14 10.32
N PHE A 313 15.17 18.46 9.16
CA PHE A 313 16.36 18.34 8.33
C PHE A 313 16.85 19.71 7.86
N ILE A 314 15.95 20.60 7.42
CA ILE A 314 16.30 21.98 7.07
C ILE A 314 16.95 22.70 8.26
N ALA A 315 16.32 22.65 9.43
CA ALA A 315 16.79 23.34 10.63
C ALA A 315 18.15 22.83 11.12
N THR A 316 18.37 21.51 11.08
CA THR A 316 19.56 20.87 11.66
C THR A 316 20.71 20.71 10.66
N SER A 317 20.41 20.49 9.38
CA SER A 317 21.39 20.07 8.38
C SER A 317 21.69 21.14 7.33
N LEU A 318 20.91 22.23 7.26
CA LEU A 318 21.04 23.28 6.23
C LEU A 318 21.10 24.71 6.79
N GLN A 319 20.23 25.10 7.72
CA GLN A 319 20.05 26.51 8.15
C GLN A 319 21.32 27.17 8.71
N SER A 320 22.15 26.41 9.41
CA SER A 320 23.42 26.86 9.97
C SER A 320 24.55 25.87 9.68
N ARG A 321 24.47 25.19 8.52
CA ARG A 321 25.46 24.17 8.15
C ARG A 321 26.85 24.80 8.03
N THR A 322 27.79 24.27 8.81
CA THR A 322 29.20 24.58 8.64
C THR A 322 29.78 23.81 7.45
N PRO A 323 30.69 24.40 6.67
CA PRO A 323 31.46 23.73 5.65
C PRO A 323 32.18 22.50 6.20
N SER A 324 32.51 21.57 5.30
CA SER A 324 33.37 20.44 5.63
C SER A 324 34.68 20.94 6.27
N PRO A 325 35.24 20.22 7.26
CA PRO A 325 36.57 20.54 7.81
C PRO A 325 37.66 20.64 6.74
N ASP A 326 37.51 19.94 5.62
CA ASP A 326 38.44 19.96 4.49
C ASP A 326 38.04 20.98 3.41
N CYS A 327 37.25 22.00 3.76
CA CYS A 327 36.79 23.01 2.80
C CYS A 327 37.98 23.75 2.17
N VAL A 328 38.03 23.76 0.83
CA VAL A 328 39.09 24.43 0.03
C VAL A 328 39.21 25.93 0.36
N TYR A 329 38.08 26.57 0.68
CA TYR A 329 38.00 28.01 0.93
C TYR A 329 38.20 28.38 2.41
N GLN A 330 38.62 27.44 3.28
CA GLN A 330 38.73 27.69 4.72
C GLN A 330 39.74 28.79 5.08
N PHE A 331 40.74 29.02 4.23
CA PHE A 331 41.80 30.01 4.44
C PHE A 331 41.63 31.27 3.58
N ASP A 332 40.50 31.41 2.88
CA ASP A 332 40.22 32.61 2.09
C ASP A 332 39.97 33.83 3.00
N PRO A 333 40.13 35.07 2.49
CA PRO A 333 39.85 36.30 3.25
C PRO A 333 38.43 36.37 3.84
N ASP A 334 37.46 35.72 3.19
CA ASP A 334 36.11 35.48 3.68
C ASP A 334 35.87 33.95 3.74
N PRO A 335 36.24 33.30 4.87
CA PRO A 335 36.36 31.85 4.95
C PRO A 335 35.10 31.12 4.51
N SER A 336 35.24 30.23 3.52
CA SER A 336 34.16 29.33 3.07
C SER A 336 32.87 29.98 2.59
N ARG A 337 32.88 31.29 2.33
CA ARG A 337 31.70 32.04 1.86
C ARG A 337 31.00 31.38 0.65
N PRO A 338 31.69 30.89 -0.40
CA PRO A 338 31.03 30.25 -1.55
C PRO A 338 30.24 28.98 -1.17
N CYS A 339 30.76 28.20 -0.22
CA CYS A 339 30.08 27.00 0.28
C CYS A 339 28.88 27.36 1.17
N HIS A 340 29.04 28.35 2.05
CA HIS A 340 27.94 28.85 2.87
C HIS A 340 26.77 29.38 2.04
N GLU A 341 27.04 30.22 1.06
CA GLU A 341 26.01 30.73 0.14
C GLU A 341 25.36 29.56 -0.63
N SER A 342 26.13 28.57 -1.07
CA SER A 342 25.60 27.38 -1.75
C SER A 342 24.65 26.56 -0.86
N PHE A 343 24.98 26.35 0.42
CA PHE A 343 24.09 25.67 1.37
C PHE A 343 22.81 26.46 1.62
N TYR A 344 22.90 27.79 1.70
CA TYR A 344 21.73 28.65 1.80
C TYR A 344 20.83 28.53 0.56
N PHE A 345 21.39 28.46 -0.64
CA PHE A 345 20.61 28.21 -1.86
C PHE A 345 19.94 26.84 -1.86
N ILE A 346 20.63 25.78 -1.42
CA ILE A 346 20.02 24.45 -1.25
C ILE A 346 18.85 24.54 -0.27
N MET A 347 19.06 25.17 0.89
CA MET A 347 18.02 25.38 1.90
C MET A 347 16.77 26.06 1.33
N LEU A 348 16.94 27.15 0.57
CA LEU A 348 15.81 27.86 -0.02
C LEU A 348 15.03 26.99 -1.02
N ASN A 349 15.72 26.19 -1.85
CA ASN A 349 15.06 25.29 -2.81
C ASN A 349 14.34 24.13 -2.10
N VAL A 350 14.95 23.54 -1.08
CA VAL A 350 14.34 22.49 -0.26
C VAL A 350 13.11 23.04 0.45
N LEU A 351 13.20 24.23 1.07
CA LEU A 351 12.09 24.86 1.78
C LEU A 351 10.88 25.12 0.86
N ARG A 352 11.11 25.52 -0.39
CA ARG A 352 10.04 25.68 -1.40
C ARG A 352 9.36 24.36 -1.76
N SER A 353 10.08 23.25 -1.63
CA SER A 353 9.60 21.90 -1.99
C SER A 353 8.75 21.27 -0.88
N VAL A 354 9.03 21.55 0.40
CA VAL A 354 8.26 21.04 1.55
C VAL A 354 6.77 21.43 1.50
N GLY A 355 6.46 22.60 0.92
CA GLY A 355 5.10 23.10 0.74
C GLY A 355 4.36 22.60 -0.50
N GLY A 356 4.95 21.70 -1.32
CA GLY A 356 4.31 21.17 -2.53
C GLY A 356 4.32 22.13 -3.73
N ILE A 357 4.89 23.33 -3.59
CA ILE A 357 4.82 24.41 -4.59
C ILE A 357 5.64 24.08 -5.86
N ALA A 358 6.67 23.24 -5.75
CA ALA A 358 7.67 23.11 -6.81
C ALA A 358 7.40 21.98 -7.83
N CYS A 359 6.72 20.88 -7.46
CA CYS A 359 6.70 19.67 -8.32
C CYS A 359 5.42 18.80 -8.27
N GLY A 360 4.32 19.25 -7.64
CA GLY A 360 3.09 18.45 -7.56
C GLY A 360 3.21 17.13 -6.78
N ARG A 361 4.34 16.95 -6.07
CA ARG A 361 4.61 15.90 -5.10
C ARG A 361 4.63 16.57 -3.73
N ASP A 362 3.50 16.54 -3.04
CA ASP A 362 3.41 17.13 -1.71
C ASP A 362 4.11 16.20 -0.73
N ALA A 363 4.78 16.71 0.31
CA ALA A 363 5.35 15.89 1.37
C ALA A 363 6.27 14.71 0.90
N ASP A 364 6.94 14.80 -0.26
CA ASP A 364 7.85 13.74 -0.73
C ASP A 364 9.29 14.01 -0.27
N SER A 365 9.63 13.52 0.91
CA SER A 365 10.96 13.70 1.51
C SER A 365 12.07 13.02 0.72
N LEU A 366 11.82 11.79 0.25
CA LEU A 366 12.81 11.02 -0.51
C LEU A 366 13.18 11.74 -1.81
N PHE A 367 12.18 12.21 -2.55
CA PHE A 367 12.42 12.95 -3.78
C PHE A 367 13.08 14.31 -3.50
N THR A 368 12.65 15.02 -2.45
CA THR A 368 13.22 16.33 -2.09
C THR A 368 14.70 16.20 -1.75
N LEU A 369 15.09 15.16 -1.02
CA LEU A 369 16.49 14.87 -0.68
C LEU A 369 17.31 14.49 -1.93
N THR A 370 16.73 13.72 -2.85
CA THR A 370 17.36 13.42 -4.16
C THR A 370 17.60 14.71 -4.95
N GLN A 371 16.59 15.58 -5.08
CA GLN A 371 16.75 16.86 -5.77
C GLN A 371 17.83 17.74 -5.12
N ALA A 372 17.88 17.78 -3.79
CA ALA A 372 18.90 18.53 -3.07
C ALA A 372 20.33 18.06 -3.42
N MET A 373 20.52 16.76 -3.62
CA MET A 373 21.81 16.20 -4.07
C MET A 373 22.08 16.49 -5.55
N GLU A 374 21.06 16.45 -6.42
CA GLU A 374 21.21 16.78 -7.84
C GLU A 374 21.67 18.23 -8.06
N MET A 375 21.23 19.16 -7.20
CA MET A 375 21.67 20.56 -7.21
C MET A 375 23.20 20.74 -7.12
N LEU A 376 23.91 19.76 -6.56
CA LEU A 376 25.38 19.79 -6.44
C LEU A 376 26.10 19.69 -7.79
N SER A 377 25.41 19.17 -8.80
CA SER A 377 25.92 18.94 -10.16
C SER A 377 25.28 19.84 -11.22
N ARG A 378 24.11 20.41 -10.93
CA ARG A 378 23.38 21.29 -11.84
C ARG A 378 24.10 22.62 -12.09
N THR A 379 23.98 23.12 -13.32
CA THR A 379 24.60 24.37 -13.80
C THR A 379 23.59 25.39 -14.33
N ASP A 380 22.31 25.15 -14.14
CA ASP A 380 21.21 25.91 -14.75
C ASP A 380 20.56 26.93 -13.79
N PHE A 381 21.20 27.24 -12.66
CA PHE A 381 20.75 28.33 -11.80
C PHE A 381 21.00 29.66 -12.51
N SER A 382 20.02 30.56 -12.55
CA SER A 382 20.22 31.90 -13.13
C SER A 382 20.47 32.90 -12.01
N ASP A 383 21.58 33.63 -12.09
CA ASP A 383 21.84 34.82 -11.28
C ASP A 383 21.24 36.10 -11.89
N GLY A 384 20.42 35.96 -12.94
CA GLY A 384 19.88 37.06 -13.73
C GLY A 384 20.76 37.50 -14.91
N GLN A 385 22.00 37.01 -15.01
CA GLN A 385 22.92 37.31 -16.12
C GLN A 385 23.49 36.07 -16.82
N ARG A 386 23.74 34.97 -16.09
CA ARG A 386 24.28 33.71 -16.62
C ARG A 386 23.67 32.50 -15.93
N GLN A 387 23.63 31.38 -16.64
CA GLN A 387 23.46 30.08 -16.00
C GLN A 387 24.75 29.73 -15.25
N CYS A 388 24.64 29.45 -13.96
CA CYS A 388 25.73 29.09 -13.08
C CYS A 388 25.36 27.89 -12.22
N GLY A 389 26.36 27.14 -11.78
CA GLY A 389 26.21 26.08 -10.77
C GLY A 389 26.46 26.60 -9.36
N LEU A 390 26.14 25.78 -8.35
CA LEU A 390 26.55 26.05 -6.98
C LEU A 390 28.07 26.18 -6.91
N ARG A 391 28.57 27.25 -6.27
CA ARG A 391 30.01 27.53 -6.10
C ARG A 391 30.61 26.75 -4.93
N MET A 392 30.21 25.50 -4.79
CA MET A 392 30.58 24.66 -3.66
C MET A 392 31.81 23.82 -3.98
N CYS A 393 32.76 23.74 -3.04
CA CYS A 393 33.96 22.91 -3.21
C CYS A 393 33.61 21.41 -3.11
N HIS A 394 34.49 20.55 -3.65
CA HIS A 394 34.25 19.10 -3.69
C HIS A 394 34.06 18.46 -2.30
N PRO A 395 34.90 18.75 -1.27
CA PRO A 395 34.68 18.20 0.08
C PRO A 395 33.30 18.53 0.67
N CYS A 396 32.84 19.78 0.53
CA CYS A 396 31.50 20.18 0.96
C CYS A 396 30.37 19.49 0.18
N LYS A 397 30.58 19.17 -1.11
CA LYS A 397 29.61 18.39 -1.91
C LYS A 397 29.48 16.97 -1.38
N VAL A 398 30.60 16.30 -1.14
CA VAL A 398 30.62 14.92 -0.62
C VAL A 398 29.99 14.84 0.77
N ASP A 399 30.36 15.76 1.65
CA ASP A 399 29.84 15.86 3.01
C ASP A 399 28.32 16.05 3.04
N PHE A 400 27.79 16.97 2.23
CA PHE A 400 26.35 17.17 2.14
C PHE A 400 25.60 16.02 1.46
N ALA A 401 26.14 15.45 0.38
CA ALA A 401 25.55 14.28 -0.26
C ALA A 401 25.45 13.10 0.73
N THR A 402 26.47 12.88 1.55
CA THR A 402 26.46 11.86 2.60
C THR A 402 25.37 12.11 3.63
N SER A 403 25.24 13.37 4.09
CA SER A 403 24.18 13.79 5.01
C SER A 403 22.78 13.58 4.44
N ALA A 404 22.57 13.90 3.16
CA ALA A 404 21.29 13.75 2.50
C ALA A 404 20.95 12.27 2.24
N MET A 405 21.90 11.44 1.81
CA MET A 405 21.71 9.98 1.66
C MET A 405 21.32 9.34 2.99
N LYS A 406 22.02 9.68 4.08
CA LYS A 406 21.66 9.18 5.42
C LYS A 406 20.24 9.57 5.81
N ALA A 407 19.83 10.82 5.53
CA ALA A 407 18.47 11.26 5.78
C ALA A 407 17.42 10.47 4.96
N ARG A 408 17.74 10.02 3.73
CA ARG A 408 16.84 9.17 2.94
C ARG A 408 16.63 7.80 3.59
N GLU A 409 17.70 7.18 4.08
CA GLU A 409 17.63 5.91 4.82
C GLU A 409 16.82 6.05 6.11
N GLU A 410 17.00 7.16 6.83
CA GLU A 410 16.23 7.48 8.04
C GLU A 410 14.74 7.67 7.73
N VAL A 411 14.39 8.37 6.63
CA VAL A 411 13.00 8.49 6.17
C VAL A 411 12.40 7.11 5.92
N TRP A 412 13.08 6.28 5.11
CA TRP A 412 12.57 4.97 4.71
C TRP A 412 12.35 4.04 5.90
N SER A 413 13.35 3.93 6.78
CA SER A 413 13.27 3.09 7.98
C SER A 413 12.24 3.58 9.00
N SER A 414 11.87 4.86 8.98
CA SER A 414 10.88 5.44 9.87
C SER A 414 9.43 5.28 9.39
N LEU A 415 9.19 4.95 8.10
CA LEU A 415 7.84 4.87 7.52
C LEU A 415 6.90 3.93 8.31
N PRO A 416 7.29 2.70 8.70
CA PRO A 416 6.39 1.82 9.45
C PRO A 416 5.90 2.46 10.76
N THR A 417 6.79 3.15 11.47
CA THR A 417 6.49 3.86 12.71
C THR A 417 5.60 5.08 12.47
N TRP A 418 5.89 5.87 11.44
CA TRP A 418 5.12 7.08 11.13
C TRP A 418 3.67 6.79 10.72
N PHE A 419 3.43 5.65 10.08
CA PHE A 419 2.10 5.20 9.67
C PHE A 419 1.41 4.25 10.67
N ASP A 420 2.00 4.02 11.86
CA ASP A 420 1.46 3.15 12.91
C ASP A 420 1.17 1.72 12.43
N LEU A 421 2.10 1.14 11.65
CA LEU A 421 1.97 -0.19 11.06
C LEU A 421 2.44 -1.27 12.05
N LYS A 422 1.48 -1.86 12.77
CA LYS A 422 1.74 -2.95 13.73
C LYS A 422 2.14 -4.24 13.01
N GLY A 423 3.16 -4.93 13.53
CA GLY A 423 3.61 -6.21 12.97
C GLY A 423 4.54 -6.10 11.76
N TYR A 424 5.08 -4.90 11.49
CA TYR A 424 6.22 -4.72 10.60
C TYR A 424 7.51 -4.99 11.38
N ASP A 425 7.81 -6.26 11.64
CA ASP A 425 9.13 -6.63 12.10
C ASP A 425 10.07 -6.55 10.89
N THR A 426 11.14 -5.77 11.03
CA THR A 426 12.18 -5.60 10.01
C THR A 426 12.83 -6.95 9.72
N MET A 427 12.34 -7.67 8.71
CA MET A 427 13.11 -8.75 8.12
C MET A 427 14.28 -8.14 7.32
N ASP A 428 15.47 -8.39 7.83
CA ASP A 428 16.81 -8.23 7.24
C ASP A 428 17.42 -6.83 7.11
N SER A 429 18.03 -6.42 8.23
CA SER A 429 19.35 -5.79 8.26
C SER A 429 20.45 -6.80 8.65
N SER A 430 20.53 -7.92 7.93
CA SER A 430 21.71 -8.81 7.96
C SER A 430 21.81 -9.66 6.70
N GLY A 431 22.51 -9.14 5.70
CA GLY A 431 22.93 -9.88 4.51
C GLY A 431 24.28 -9.38 4.04
N VAL A 432 25.34 -9.85 4.71
CA VAL A 432 26.72 -9.93 4.19
C VAL A 432 26.87 -11.25 3.45
#